data_AF-A0A8J5GB88-F1
#
_entry.id   AF-A0A8J5GB88-F1
#
_cell.length_a   1.000
_cell.length_b   1.000
_cell.length_c   1.000
_cell.angle_alpha   90.00
_cell.angle_beta   90.00
_cell.angle_gamma   90.00
#
_symmetry.space_group_name_H-M   'P 1'
#
loop_
_entity.id
_entity.type
_entity.pdbx_description
1 polymer ?
#
loop_
_entity_poly.entity_id
_entity_poly.type
_entity_poly.pdbx_seq_one_letter_code
_entity_poly.pdbx_strand_id
1 'polypeptide(L)'
;MTFTVTKTSEGYVRPAEPTPPGSLTLDWIGLYPTHRGLVDSLHIYNHGQNPAEVICEALAWALVPYYPIAGRIIYKVVGVLSQSQAVNPF
;
A
#
# COMPACT_ATOMS: atom_id res chain seq x y z
N MET A 1 -26.67 -20.05 -12.09
CA MET A 1 -26.58 -20.18 -10.62
C MET A 1 -26.03 -18.87 -10.10
N THR A 2 -26.77 -18.16 -9.25
CA THR A 2 -26.35 -16.89 -8.64
C THR A 2 -26.03 -17.16 -7.18
N PHE A 3 -24.81 -16.82 -6.77
CA PHE A 3 -24.43 -16.79 -5.36
C PHE A 3 -24.33 -15.33 -4.94
N THR A 4 -24.87 -15.00 -3.77
CA THR A 4 -24.88 -13.64 -3.23
C THR A 4 -23.85 -13.55 -2.12
N VAL A 5 -22.90 -12.63 -2.25
CA VAL A 5 -21.90 -12.33 -1.22
C VAL A 5 -22.26 -11.00 -0.58
N THR A 6 -22.26 -10.93 0.75
CA THR A 6 -22.52 -9.70 1.50
C THR A 6 -21.36 -9.43 2.45
N LYS A 7 -20.86 -8.20 2.43
CA LYS A 7 -19.76 -7.77 3.31
C LYS A 7 -20.31 -7.55 4.72
N THR A 8 -19.75 -8.26 5.70
CA THR A 8 -20.18 -8.18 7.10
C THR A 8 -19.53 -7.02 7.86
N SER A 9 -18.24 -6.77 7.62
CA SER A 9 -17.45 -5.76 8.33
C SER A 9 -16.24 -5.29 7.52
N GLU A 10 -15.63 -4.20 7.98
CA GLU A 10 -14.39 -3.62 7.45
C GLU A 10 -13.60 -2.99 8.59
N GLY A 11 -12.27 -3.04 8.51
CA GLY A 11 -11.39 -2.40 9.47
C GLY A 11 -9.95 -2.37 9.01
N TYR A 12 -9.18 -1.45 9.59
CA TYR A 12 -7.73 -1.39 9.38
C TYR A 12 -7.02 -2.26 10.41
N VAL A 13 -6.07 -3.08 9.96
CA VAL A 13 -5.12 -3.78 10.83
C VAL A 13 -3.91 -2.89 11.03
N ARG A 14 -3.51 -2.69 12.29
CA ARG A 14 -2.30 -1.94 12.65
C ARG A 14 -1.16 -2.92 12.92
N PRO A 15 0.11 -2.50 12.73
CA PRO A 15 1.25 -3.28 13.22
C PRO A 15 1.10 -3.60 14.71
N ALA A 16 1.46 -4.81 15.10
CA ALA A 16 1.38 -5.27 16.50
C ALA A 16 2.34 -4.50 17.43
N GLU A 17 3.42 -3.95 16.87
CA GLU A 17 4.43 -3.19 17.59
C GLU A 17 4.73 -1.85 16.90
N PRO A 18 5.31 -0.86 17.62
CA PRO A 18 5.75 0.39 17.01
C PRO A 18 6.74 0.15 15.86
N THR A 19 6.50 0.81 14.74
CA THR A 19 7.37 0.72 13.55
C THR A 19 8.26 1.96 13.43
N PRO A 20 9.43 1.85 12.76
CA PRO A 20 10.32 2.99 12.57
C PRO A 20 9.59 4.16 11.90
N PRO A 21 9.68 5.39 12.45
CA PRO A 21 9.02 6.55 11.87
C PRO A 21 9.76 7.02 10.62
N GLY A 22 9.01 7.64 9.69
CA GLY A 22 9.57 8.30 8.52
C GLY A 22 9.02 7.78 7.20
N SER A 23 9.62 8.24 6.11
CA SER A 23 9.25 7.86 4.75
C SER A 23 10.41 7.18 4.06
N LEU A 24 10.12 6.09 3.35
CA LEU A 24 11.08 5.43 2.47
C LEU A 24 11.02 6.05 1.08
N THR A 25 12.18 6.23 0.46
CA THR A 25 12.28 6.66 -0.94
C THR A 25 12.06 5.48 -1.85
N LEU A 26 11.17 5.62 -2.83
CA LEU A 26 11.03 4.63 -3.89
C LEU A 26 12.20 4.75 -4.86
N ASP A 27 12.75 3.61 -5.26
CA ASP A 27 13.73 3.52 -6.32
C ASP A 27 13.07 3.60 -7.70
N TRP A 28 13.87 3.55 -8.77
CA TRP A 28 13.37 3.65 -10.13
C TRP A 28 12.39 2.50 -10.49
N ILE A 29 12.53 1.33 -9.88
CA ILE A 29 11.64 0.17 -10.11
C ILE A 29 10.28 0.41 -9.45
N GLY A 30 10.26 0.84 -8.18
CA GLY A 30 9.03 1.20 -7.48
C GLY A 30 8.33 2.41 -8.10
N LEU A 31 9.07 3.26 -8.80
CA LEU A 31 8.50 4.37 -9.56
C LEU A 31 7.97 3.96 -10.94
N TYR A 32 8.21 2.74 -11.41
CA TYR A 32 7.79 2.30 -12.74
C TYR A 32 6.25 2.27 -12.84
N PRO A 33 5.61 3.03 -13.74
CA PRO A 33 4.16 3.24 -13.73
C PRO A 33 3.32 1.97 -13.80
N THR A 34 3.79 0.93 -14.50
CA THR A 34 3.04 -0.33 -14.66
C THR A 34 3.10 -1.22 -13.41
N HIS A 35 4.03 -0.98 -12.49
CA HIS A 35 4.19 -1.77 -11.26
C HIS A 35 3.37 -1.22 -10.09
N ARG A 36 2.62 -0.13 -10.29
CA ARG A 36 1.83 0.52 -9.24
C ARG A 36 0.36 0.08 -9.20
N GLY A 37 -0.01 -0.90 -10.02
CA GLY A 37 -1.33 -1.51 -9.96
C GLY A 37 -1.51 -2.32 -8.68
N LEU A 38 -2.76 -2.41 -8.19
CA LEU A 38 -3.11 -3.43 -7.22
C LEU A 38 -3.03 -4.80 -7.90
N VAL A 39 -2.41 -5.76 -7.22
CA VAL A 39 -2.35 -7.14 -7.70
C VAL A 39 -3.48 -7.91 -7.03
N ASP A 40 -4.46 -8.30 -7.83
CA ASP A 40 -5.57 -9.10 -7.34
C ASP A 40 -5.13 -10.56 -7.17
N SER A 41 -5.33 -11.09 -5.97
CA SER A 41 -5.07 -12.50 -5.64
C SER A 41 -6.22 -13.07 -4.80
N LEU A 42 -6.57 -14.33 -5.07
CA LEU A 42 -7.63 -15.06 -4.36
C LEU A 42 -7.08 -16.39 -3.88
N HIS A 43 -7.13 -16.61 -2.57
CA HIS A 43 -6.71 -17.85 -1.92
C HIS A 43 -7.93 -18.55 -1.32
N ILE A 44 -8.14 -19.83 -1.65
CA ILE A 44 -9.29 -20.62 -1.21
C ILE A 44 -8.80 -21.73 -0.29
N TYR A 45 -9.37 -21.80 0.92
CA TYR A 45 -9.06 -22.79 1.93
C TYR A 45 -10.31 -23.59 2.30
N ASN A 46 -10.17 -24.89 2.55
CA ASN A 46 -11.31 -25.76 2.87
C ASN A 46 -11.77 -25.65 4.34
N HIS A 47 -10.86 -25.28 5.24
CA HIS A 47 -11.10 -25.28 6.68
C HIS A 47 -10.39 -24.10 7.37
N GLY A 48 -10.95 -23.64 8.49
CA GLY A 48 -10.35 -22.62 9.35
C GLY A 48 -11.21 -22.37 10.59
N GLN A 49 -10.58 -22.07 11.73
CA GLN A 49 -11.25 -21.66 12.96
C GLN A 49 -11.05 -20.16 13.12
N ASN A 50 -12.13 -19.40 13.29
CA ASN A 50 -12.12 -17.94 13.40
C ASN A 50 -11.19 -17.23 12.39
N PRO A 51 -11.34 -17.48 11.07
CA PRO A 51 -10.35 -17.06 10.07
C PRO A 51 -10.08 -15.56 10.07
N ALA A 52 -11.10 -14.72 10.29
CA ALA A 52 -10.92 -13.28 10.35
C ALA A 52 -9.99 -12.84 11.50
N GLU A 53 -10.14 -13.44 12.68
CA GLU A 53 -9.32 -13.14 13.86
C GLU A 53 -7.86 -13.58 13.63
N VAL A 54 -7.68 -14.82 13.18
CA VAL A 54 -6.36 -15.39 12.89
C VAL A 54 -5.62 -14.60 11.81
N ILE A 55 -6.30 -14.22 10.72
CA ILE A 55 -5.70 -13.43 9.64
C ILE A 55 -5.34 -12.03 10.13
N CYS A 56 -6.22 -11.37 10.89
CA CYS A 56 -5.94 -10.04 11.43
C CYS A 56 -4.75 -10.04 12.39
N GLU A 57 -4.66 -11.03 13.29
CA GLU A 57 -3.54 -11.18 14.24
C GLU A 57 -2.23 -11.46 13.50
N ALA A 58 -2.23 -12.44 12.60
CA ALA A 58 -1.04 -12.79 11.82
C ALA A 58 -0.58 -11.61 10.95
N LEU A 59 -1.51 -10.88 10.33
CA LEU A 59 -1.21 -9.68 9.56
C LEU A 59 -0.62 -8.58 10.45
N ALA A 60 -1.15 -8.35 11.65
CA ALA A 60 -0.61 -7.35 12.57
C ALA A 60 0.87 -7.61 12.91
N TRP A 61 1.23 -8.88 13.14
CA TRP A 61 2.63 -9.28 13.35
C TRP A 61 3.48 -9.18 12.09
N ALA A 62 2.96 -9.60 10.94
CA ALA A 62 3.68 -9.48 9.66
C ALA A 62 3.97 -8.01 9.30
N LEU A 63 3.08 -7.09 9.66
CA LEU A 63 3.27 -5.66 9.43
C LEU A 63 4.42 -5.05 10.26
N VAL A 64 5.00 -5.76 11.24
CA VAL A 64 6.18 -5.26 11.98
C VAL A 64 7.44 -5.25 11.09
N PRO A 65 7.91 -6.38 10.54
CA PRO A 65 9.02 -6.38 9.59
C PRO A 65 8.64 -5.78 8.22
N TYR A 66 7.36 -5.85 7.82
CA TYR A 66 6.86 -5.31 6.55
C TYR A 66 6.11 -3.97 6.73
N TYR A 67 6.57 -3.14 7.68
CA TYR A 67 5.92 -1.88 8.04
C TYR A 67 5.59 -0.90 6.91
N PRO A 68 6.32 -0.84 5.77
CA PRO A 68 5.95 0.07 4.69
C PRO A 68 4.56 -0.24 4.09
N ILE A 69 4.10 -1.49 4.20
CA ILE A 69 2.77 -1.91 3.72
C ILE A 69 1.63 -1.25 4.52
N ALA A 70 1.84 -0.98 5.82
CA ALA A 70 0.88 -0.25 6.66
C ALA A 70 0.94 1.28 6.46
N GLY A 71 1.90 1.77 5.66
CA GLY A 71 2.11 3.18 5.39
C GLY A 71 1.23 3.74 4.28
N ARG A 72 1.68 4.86 3.70
CA ARG A 72 1.05 5.48 2.53
C ARG A 72 2.12 5.88 1.53
N ILE A 73 1.83 5.68 0.25
CA ILE A 73 2.67 6.18 -0.84
C ILE A 73 2.42 7.68 -1.00
N ILE A 74 3.49 8.48 -0.96
CA ILE A 74 3.43 9.94 -1.11
C ILE A 74 4.23 10.34 -2.34
N TYR A 75 3.63 11.14 -3.23
CA TYR A 75 4.31 11.71 -4.39
C TYR A 75 4.74 13.13 -4.08
N LYS A 76 6.04 13.43 -4.20
CA LYS A 76 6.51 14.81 -4.27
C LYS A 76 6.32 15.31 -5.69
N VAL A 77 5.36 16.21 -5.89
CA VAL A 77 5.36 17.05 -7.09
C VAL A 77 6.52 18.03 -6.93
N VAL A 78 7.62 17.79 -7.64
CA VAL A 78 8.65 18.82 -7.79
C VAL A 78 8.02 19.90 -8.66
N GLY A 79 7.71 21.04 -8.04
CA GLY A 79 7.24 22.22 -8.76
C GLY A 79 8.24 22.56 -9.86
N VAL A 80 7.74 22.69 -11.08
CA VAL A 80 8.49 23.21 -12.21
C VAL A 80 9.07 24.56 -11.76
N LEU A 81 10.39 24.68 -11.73
CA LEU A 81 11.04 25.95 -11.49
C LEU A 81 10.53 26.91 -12.58
N SER A 82 9.80 27.94 -12.16
CA SER A 82 9.63 29.13 -12.99
C SER A 82 11.03 29.76 -13.12
N GLN A 83 11.71 29.51 -14.23
CA GLN A 83 12.68 30.47 -14.73
C GLN A 83 12.02 31.31 -15.81
N SER A 84 11.55 32.47 -15.34
CA SER A 84 11.42 33.70 -16.09
C SER A 84 12.64 34.00 -16.95
N GLN A 85 12.37 34.44 -18.19
CA GLN A 85 13.24 35.22 -19.10
C GLN A 85 14.55 34.58 -19.56
N ALA A 86 14.55 34.09 -20.79
CA ALA A 86 15.66 34.32 -21.71
C ALA A 86 15.13 35.11 -22.91
N VAL A 87 15.65 36.34 -23.03
CA VAL A 87 15.45 37.24 -24.16
C VAL A 87 15.98 36.59 -25.43
N ASN A 88 15.29 36.83 -26.54
CA ASN A 88 15.67 36.49 -27.91
C ASN A 88 17.15 36.77 -28.21
N PRO A 89 17.74 35.99 -29.13
CA PRO A 89 17.95 36.59 -30.45
C PRO A 89 17.72 35.58 -31.57
N PHE A 90 16.61 35.72 -32.31
CA PHE A 90 16.54 35.92 -33.76
C PHE A 90 15.09 36.27 -34.12
#